data_AF-A0A7S3M5A1-F1
#
_entry.id   AF-A0A7S3M5A1-F1
#
_cell.length_a   1.000
_cell.length_b   1.000
_cell.length_c   1.000
_cell.angle_alpha   90.00
_cell.angle_beta   90.00
_cell.angle_gamma   90.00
#
_symmetry.space_group_name_H-M   'P 1'
#
loop_
_entity.id
_entity.type
_entity.pdbx_description
1 polymer ?
#
loop_
_entity_poly.entity_id
_entity_poly.type
_entity_poly.pdbx_seq_one_letter_code
_entity_poly.pdbx_strand_id
1 'polypeptide(L)'
;MSATSASGCRRIYRIVAVTMICLIVSLFSFFADFSITASNGAVKKESIFWDISAGSEVVPGQNLRLQKLYHPSNAHHTCYEVTCEGLHCMGESDGNVTIEVCYPAVVITGLPKCGTSAMYILLSKFPGAITMTEKENCPFGGQSLWTFFQSLPRMSAVGDHSLVISGCLQVAKNLQIKEVLRHPQTHYIVMTRDYTDMLWAAYNFWCKPEYDGDTCSTATYWTDPALHKRSPEVFHELVQADKNQTEGVVHPFWFPMEKPCVNAKNYYSGVYTHLRELTLHNN
;
A
#
# COMPACT_ATOMS: atom_id res chain seq x y z
N MET A 1 36.53 -5.52 29.88
CA MET A 1 35.19 -6.07 29.64
C MET A 1 34.23 -5.43 30.63
N SER A 2 33.57 -4.35 30.25
CA SER A 2 32.53 -3.71 31.07
C SER A 2 31.16 -4.19 30.59
N ALA A 3 30.38 -4.77 31.51
CA ALA A 3 29.00 -5.15 31.26
C ALA A 3 28.14 -3.89 31.30
N THR A 4 27.77 -3.36 30.15
CA THR A 4 26.77 -2.30 30.04
C THR A 4 25.36 -2.89 30.20
N SER A 5 24.58 -2.19 31.02
CA SER A 5 23.32 -2.61 31.62
C SER A 5 22.18 -2.82 30.61
N ALA A 6 21.60 -4.03 30.60
CA ALA A 6 20.40 -4.40 29.83
C ALA A 6 19.08 -3.79 30.35
N SER A 7 19.12 -2.84 31.29
CA SER A 7 17.92 -2.26 31.91
C SER A 7 17.21 -1.19 31.06
N GLY A 8 17.91 -0.56 30.11
CA GLY A 8 17.33 0.49 29.24
C GLY A 8 16.31 -0.05 28.22
N CYS A 9 16.54 -1.26 27.71
CA CYS A 9 15.73 -1.83 26.62
C CYS A 9 14.29 -2.17 27.06
N ARG A 10 14.07 -2.60 28.31
CA ARG A 10 12.74 -2.97 28.82
C ARG A 10 11.78 -1.79 28.98
N ARG A 11 12.27 -0.55 29.12
CA ARG A 11 11.41 0.63 29.29
C ARG A 11 10.79 1.09 27.97
N ILE A 12 11.52 0.97 26.86
CA ILE A 12 11.07 1.41 25.54
C ILE A 12 9.94 0.51 25.03
N TYR A 13 10.05 -0.82 25.20
CA TYR A 13 8.99 -1.75 24.79
C TYR A 13 7.65 -1.52 25.51
N ARG A 14 7.68 -1.11 26.79
CA ARG A 14 6.44 -0.81 27.52
C ARG A 14 5.72 0.43 26.99
N ILE A 15 6.47 1.46 26.58
CA ILE A 15 5.85 2.69 26.06
C ILE A 15 5.21 2.43 24.70
N VAL A 16 5.90 1.72 23.80
CA VAL A 16 5.37 1.39 22.45
C VAL A 16 4.13 0.49 22.55
N ALA A 17 4.12 -0.48 23.47
CA ALA A 17 2.96 -1.33 23.67
C ALA A 17 1.72 -0.55 24.14
N VAL A 18 1.91 0.43 25.04
CA VAL A 18 0.80 1.24 25.58
C VAL A 18 0.22 2.19 24.52
N THR A 19 1.05 2.87 23.72
CA THR A 19 0.54 3.73 22.63
C THR A 19 -0.16 2.94 21.54
N MET A 20 0.32 1.74 21.21
CA MET A 20 -0.33 0.89 20.21
C MET A 20 -1.68 0.37 20.71
N ILE A 21 -1.81 0.01 21.99
CA ILE A 21 -3.09 -0.38 22.61
C ILE A 21 -4.07 0.79 22.60
N CYS A 22 -3.64 2.02 22.92
CA CYS A 22 -4.53 3.19 22.86
C CYS A 22 -5.05 3.46 21.45
N LEU A 23 -4.21 3.36 20.41
CA LEU A 23 -4.64 3.51 19.01
C LEU A 23 -5.65 2.44 18.60
N ILE A 24 -5.42 1.19 19.01
CA ILE A 24 -6.34 0.09 18.77
C ILE A 24 -7.67 0.33 19.46
N VAL A 25 -7.66 0.74 20.74
CA VAL A 25 -8.89 1.04 21.49
C VAL A 25 -9.66 2.21 20.88
N SER A 26 -8.99 3.28 20.44
CA SER A 26 -9.66 4.39 19.75
C SER A 26 -10.26 3.97 18.41
N LEU A 27 -9.59 3.09 17.65
CA LEU A 27 -10.16 2.47 16.46
C LEU A 27 -11.40 1.64 16.80
N PHE A 28 -11.35 0.81 17.85
CA PHE A 28 -12.49 0.01 18.29
C PHE A 28 -13.66 0.86 18.77
N SER A 29 -13.42 1.94 19.51
CA SER A 29 -14.46 2.88 19.92
C SER A 29 -15.11 3.58 18.71
N PHE A 30 -14.31 3.89 17.68
CA PHE A 30 -14.84 4.44 16.44
C PHE A 30 -15.74 3.46 15.68
N PHE A 31 -15.56 2.15 15.85
CA PHE A 31 -16.44 1.14 15.25
C PHE A 31 -17.64 0.77 16.15
N ALA A 32 -17.52 0.92 17.48
CA ALA A 32 -18.57 0.53 18.43
C ALA A 32 -19.77 1.50 18.48
N ASP A 33 -19.57 2.78 18.19
CA ASP A 33 -20.64 3.79 18.22
C ASP A 33 -21.48 3.85 16.91
N PHE A 34 -21.14 3.03 15.90
CA PHE A 34 -21.87 2.98 14.63
C PHE A 34 -23.01 1.96 14.64
N SER A 35 -23.99 2.13 15.53
CA SER A 35 -25.30 1.49 15.34
C SER A 35 -26.10 2.29 14.31
N ILE A 36 -25.87 2.03 13.03
CA ILE A 36 -26.68 2.59 11.94
C ILE A 36 -27.96 1.76 11.84
N THR A 37 -29.10 2.41 12.04
CA THR A 37 -30.42 1.89 11.67
C THR A 37 -30.46 1.66 10.16
N ALA A 38 -30.30 0.41 9.71
CA ALA A 38 -30.39 0.06 8.30
C ALA A 38 -31.83 0.28 7.80
N SER A 39 -32.10 1.44 7.18
CA SER A 39 -33.31 1.60 6.39
C SER A 39 -33.12 0.83 5.08
N ASN A 40 -34.07 -0.04 4.70
CA ASN A 40 -34.09 -0.76 3.42
C ASN A 40 -34.29 0.18 2.22
N GLY A 41 -33.34 1.09 1.99
CA GLY A 41 -33.34 2.02 0.89
C GLY A 41 -32.90 1.31 -0.38
N ALA A 42 -33.68 1.48 -1.46
CA ALA A 42 -33.25 1.11 -2.79
C ALA A 42 -31.86 1.72 -3.09
N VAL A 43 -31.00 0.96 -3.77
CA VAL A 43 -29.67 1.42 -4.19
C VAL A 43 -29.82 2.72 -4.96
N LYS A 44 -29.40 3.82 -4.35
CA LYS A 44 -29.39 5.13 -5.01
C LYS A 44 -28.20 5.11 -5.97
N LYS A 45 -28.44 5.15 -7.28
CA LYS A 45 -27.36 5.35 -8.26
C LYS A 45 -27.07 6.84 -8.40
N GLU A 46 -25.78 7.23 -8.38
CA GLU A 46 -25.43 8.58 -8.84
C GLU A 46 -25.54 8.59 -10.36
N SER A 47 -26.26 9.56 -10.92
CA SER A 47 -26.50 9.62 -12.38
C SER A 47 -25.26 10.01 -13.20
N ILE A 48 -24.10 10.17 -12.56
CA ILE A 48 -22.90 10.71 -13.19
C ILE A 48 -21.96 9.55 -13.52
N PHE A 49 -21.92 9.21 -14.80
CA PHE A 49 -20.90 8.35 -15.38
C PHE A 49 -19.65 9.16 -15.73
N TRP A 50 -18.49 8.53 -15.71
CA TRP A 50 -17.28 9.10 -16.30
C TRP A 50 -16.45 8.02 -16.98
N ASP A 51 -15.84 8.42 -18.09
CA ASP A 51 -15.01 7.55 -18.89
C ASP A 51 -13.54 7.80 -18.53
N ILE A 52 -12.79 6.72 -18.34
CA ILE A 52 -11.34 6.71 -18.21
C ILE A 52 -10.79 6.28 -19.56
N SER A 53 -10.65 7.26 -20.45
CA SER A 53 -10.08 7.06 -21.78
C SER A 53 -8.58 7.32 -21.79
N ALA A 54 -7.83 6.50 -22.53
CA ALA A 54 -6.47 6.74 -23.03
C ALA A 54 -5.51 7.48 -22.07
N GLY A 55 -4.81 6.72 -21.24
CA GLY A 55 -3.61 7.13 -20.49
C GLY A 55 -2.59 5.99 -20.48
N SER A 56 -1.40 6.20 -19.90
CA SER A 56 -0.35 5.16 -19.82
C SER A 56 -0.77 3.88 -19.10
N GLU A 57 -1.91 3.91 -18.42
CA GLU A 57 -2.40 2.87 -17.52
C GLU A 57 -3.62 2.10 -18.05
N VAL A 58 -4.23 2.57 -19.15
CA VAL A 58 -5.33 1.89 -19.85
C VAL A 58 -4.76 1.25 -21.10
N VAL A 59 -5.00 -0.05 -21.30
CA VAL A 59 -4.47 -0.77 -22.47
C VAL A 59 -5.03 -0.12 -23.74
N PRO A 60 -4.22 0.12 -24.79
CA PRO A 60 -4.73 0.66 -26.04
C PRO A 60 -5.92 -0.16 -26.57
N GLY A 61 -7.02 0.52 -26.91
CA GLY A 61 -8.25 -0.14 -27.34
C GLY A 61 -9.17 -0.63 -26.21
N GLN A 62 -8.86 -0.31 -24.95
CA GLN A 62 -9.74 -0.45 -23.80
C GLN A 62 -10.34 0.90 -23.41
N ASN A 63 -11.65 0.92 -23.13
CA ASN A 63 -12.34 2.05 -22.54
C ASN A 63 -13.03 1.58 -21.25
N LEU A 64 -12.84 2.32 -20.16
CA LEU A 64 -13.46 2.02 -18.87
C LEU A 64 -14.44 3.12 -18.52
N ARG A 65 -15.72 2.77 -18.40
CA ARG A 65 -16.78 3.65 -17.90
C ARG A 65 -17.11 3.29 -16.47
N LEU A 66 -17.12 4.30 -15.59
CA LEU A 66 -17.38 4.12 -14.17
C LEU A 66 -18.63 4.87 -13.74
N GLN A 67 -19.34 4.28 -12.78
CA GLN A 67 -20.42 4.90 -12.03
C GLN A 67 -20.21 4.63 -10.54
N LYS A 68 -20.31 5.68 -9.71
CA LYS A 68 -20.28 5.52 -8.26
C LYS A 68 -21.60 4.97 -7.75
N LEU A 69 -21.54 3.94 -6.90
CA LEU A 69 -22.67 3.28 -6.28
C LEU A 69 -22.63 3.44 -4.77
N TYR A 70 -23.79 3.58 -4.15
CA TYR A 70 -23.94 3.43 -2.70
C TYR A 70 -24.19 1.96 -2.38
N HIS A 71 -23.41 1.40 -1.46
CA HIS A 71 -23.68 0.05 -0.99
C HIS A 71 -25.06 0.04 -0.27
N PRO A 72 -25.94 -0.94 -0.55
CA PRO A 72 -27.31 -0.93 0.00
C PRO A 72 -27.36 -0.96 1.53
N SER A 73 -26.39 -1.65 2.15
CA SER A 73 -26.41 -1.93 3.59
C SER A 73 -25.12 -1.58 4.34
N ASN A 74 -24.10 -1.08 3.65
CA ASN A 74 -22.79 -0.82 4.24
C ASN A 74 -22.23 0.53 3.79
N ALA A 75 -22.60 1.58 4.54
CA ALA A 75 -22.25 2.96 4.22
C ALA A 75 -20.73 3.28 4.31
N HIS A 76 -19.89 2.33 4.73
CA HIS A 76 -18.45 2.52 4.84
C HIS A 76 -17.70 2.24 3.54
N HIS A 77 -18.34 1.57 2.58
CA HIS A 77 -17.72 1.26 1.29
C HIS A 77 -18.22 2.21 0.20
N THR A 78 -17.28 2.64 -0.63
CA THR A 78 -17.62 3.21 -1.93
C THR A 78 -17.52 2.10 -2.98
N CYS A 79 -18.63 1.84 -3.66
CA CYS A 79 -18.69 0.82 -4.70
C CYS A 79 -18.86 1.46 -6.07
N TYR A 80 -18.60 0.69 -7.11
CA TYR A 80 -18.54 1.15 -8.48
C TYR A 80 -19.15 0.12 -9.41
N GLU A 81 -19.97 0.60 -10.35
CA GLU A 81 -20.26 -0.12 -11.59
C GLU A 81 -19.12 0.24 -12.55
N VAL A 82 -18.42 -0.77 -13.07
CA VAL A 82 -17.32 -0.61 -14.00
C VAL A 82 -17.65 -1.37 -15.27
N THR A 83 -17.83 -0.64 -16.36
CA THR A 83 -18.07 -1.17 -17.70
C THR A 83 -16.79 -1.09 -18.49
N CYS A 84 -16.31 -2.23 -18.98
CA CYS A 84 -15.15 -2.32 -19.87
C CYS A 84 -15.65 -2.56 -21.29
N GLU A 85 -15.27 -1.67 -22.21
CA GLU A 85 -15.55 -1.79 -23.64
C GLU A 85 -14.24 -1.95 -24.42
N GLY A 86 -14.21 -2.90 -25.37
CA GLY A 86 -13.13 -3.07 -26.35
C GLY A 86 -12.45 -4.44 -26.35
N LEU A 87 -11.42 -4.58 -27.18
CA LEU A 87 -10.80 -5.89 -27.51
C LEU A 87 -10.11 -6.58 -26.33
N HIS A 88 -9.78 -5.83 -25.27
CA HIS A 88 -9.08 -6.33 -24.09
C HIS A 88 -9.98 -6.57 -22.87
N CYS A 89 -11.31 -6.43 -23.03
CA CYS A 89 -12.29 -6.70 -22.00
C CYS A 89 -12.68 -8.18 -22.02
N MET A 90 -11.93 -9.02 -21.31
CA MET A 90 -12.22 -10.46 -21.23
C MET A 90 -13.50 -10.71 -20.42
N GLY A 91 -14.53 -11.29 -21.05
CA GLY A 91 -15.73 -11.78 -20.34
C GLY A 91 -16.92 -12.17 -21.23
N GLU A 92 -17.17 -11.47 -22.34
CA GLU A 92 -18.32 -11.75 -23.22
C GLU A 92 -17.97 -11.62 -24.71
N SER A 93 -18.73 -12.28 -25.58
CA SER A 93 -18.53 -12.30 -27.04
C SER A 93 -18.57 -10.91 -27.69
N ASP A 94 -19.23 -9.97 -27.03
CA ASP A 94 -19.58 -8.67 -27.58
C ASP A 94 -18.55 -7.59 -27.16
N GLY A 95 -17.52 -7.97 -26.38
CA GLY A 95 -16.44 -7.07 -25.97
C GLY A 95 -16.88 -6.00 -24.96
N ASN A 96 -18.05 -6.14 -24.35
CA ASN A 96 -18.54 -5.30 -23.27
C ASN A 96 -18.76 -6.14 -22.02
N VAL A 97 -18.15 -5.76 -20.89
CA VAL A 97 -18.29 -6.47 -19.62
C VAL A 97 -18.52 -5.46 -18.51
N THR A 98 -19.64 -5.60 -17.80
CA THR A 98 -19.96 -4.76 -16.64
C THR A 98 -19.80 -5.54 -15.34
N ILE A 99 -19.16 -4.93 -14.35
CA ILE A 99 -18.98 -5.49 -13.03
C ILE A 99 -19.32 -4.48 -11.94
N GLU A 100 -19.84 -4.96 -10.81
CA GLU A 100 -20.04 -4.16 -9.60
C GLU A 100 -19.03 -4.57 -8.54
N VAL A 101 -18.19 -3.64 -8.10
CA VAL A 101 -17.08 -3.88 -7.17
C VAL A 101 -17.03 -2.84 -6.08
N CYS A 102 -16.52 -3.19 -4.91
CA CYS A 102 -16.29 -2.23 -3.83
C CYS A 102 -14.80 -1.94 -3.65
N TYR A 103 -14.47 -0.66 -3.58
CA TYR A 103 -13.11 -0.21 -3.33
C TYR A 103 -12.78 -0.36 -1.83
N PRO A 104 -11.51 -0.65 -1.45
CA PRO A 104 -11.15 -0.84 -0.05
C PRO A 104 -11.51 0.36 0.82
N ALA A 105 -12.26 0.12 1.90
CA ALA A 105 -12.52 1.12 2.93
C ALA A 105 -11.26 1.43 3.75
N VAL A 106 -10.31 0.50 3.81
CA VAL A 106 -9.00 0.69 4.45
C VAL A 106 -7.88 0.31 3.48
N VAL A 107 -6.95 1.23 3.27
CA VAL A 107 -5.71 0.99 2.53
C VAL A 107 -4.53 1.17 3.47
N ILE A 108 -3.80 0.09 3.72
CA ILE A 108 -2.52 0.13 4.42
C ILE A 108 -1.45 0.47 3.40
N THR A 109 -0.77 1.59 3.63
CA THR A 109 0.29 2.09 2.76
C THR A 109 1.47 2.60 3.59
N GLY A 110 2.50 3.10 2.93
CA GLY A 110 3.66 3.70 3.59
C GLY A 110 4.97 3.27 2.99
N LEU A 111 6.03 3.53 3.75
CA LEU A 111 7.38 3.17 3.35
C LEU A 111 7.62 1.67 3.56
N PRO A 112 8.46 1.03 2.72
CA PRO A 112 8.75 -0.37 2.89
C PRO A 112 9.52 -0.58 4.20
N LYS A 113 9.38 -1.78 4.79
CA LYS A 113 10.02 -2.14 6.08
C LYS A 113 9.54 -1.34 7.31
N CYS A 114 8.42 -0.62 7.18
CA CYS A 114 7.73 0.05 8.29
C CYS A 114 6.63 -0.79 8.95
N GLY A 115 6.55 -2.10 8.66
CA GLY A 115 5.58 -2.98 9.31
C GLY A 115 4.18 -3.02 8.70
N THR A 116 3.99 -2.54 7.46
CA THR A 116 2.73 -2.68 6.70
C THR A 116 2.23 -4.12 6.65
N SER A 117 3.15 -5.08 6.57
CA SER A 117 2.86 -6.51 6.62
C SER A 117 2.19 -6.95 7.93
N ALA A 118 2.73 -6.51 9.06
CA ALA A 118 2.19 -6.85 10.36
C ALA A 118 0.83 -6.19 10.57
N MET A 119 0.68 -4.93 10.14
CA MET A 119 -0.60 -4.22 10.19
C MET A 119 -1.66 -4.93 9.34
N TYR A 120 -1.31 -5.35 8.12
CA TYR A 120 -2.23 -6.07 7.23
C TYR A 120 -2.71 -7.39 7.86
N ILE A 121 -1.79 -8.18 8.42
CA ILE A 121 -2.12 -9.43 9.11
C ILE A 121 -2.95 -9.20 10.38
N LEU A 122 -2.75 -8.06 11.06
CA LEU A 122 -3.54 -7.71 12.23
C LEU A 122 -4.99 -7.38 11.83
N LEU A 123 -5.17 -6.50 10.83
CA LEU A 123 -6.50 -6.10 10.38
C LEU A 123 -7.24 -7.24 9.67
N SER A 124 -6.53 -8.15 8.99
CA SER A 124 -7.14 -9.31 8.34
C SER A 124 -7.81 -10.28 9.33
N LYS A 125 -7.50 -10.18 10.62
CA LYS A 125 -8.10 -10.99 11.68
C LYS A 125 -9.39 -10.38 12.24
N PHE A 126 -9.77 -9.19 11.81
CA PHE A 126 -11.00 -8.55 12.25
C PHE A 126 -12.22 -9.33 11.72
N PRO A 127 -13.25 -9.61 12.55
CA PRO A 127 -14.48 -10.26 12.07
C PRO A 127 -15.11 -9.48 10.92
N GLY A 128 -15.36 -10.14 9.78
CA GLY A 128 -15.88 -9.48 8.59
C GLY A 128 -14.81 -8.84 7.69
N ALA A 129 -13.52 -8.93 8.03
CA ALA A 129 -12.45 -8.49 7.13
C ALA A 129 -12.49 -9.25 5.80
N ILE A 130 -12.49 -8.50 4.70
CA ILE A 130 -12.31 -9.01 3.35
C ILE A 130 -10.95 -8.50 2.87
N THR A 131 -9.97 -9.40 2.77
CA THR A 131 -8.64 -9.06 2.30
C THR A 131 -8.50 -9.30 0.81
N MET A 132 -7.75 -8.43 0.13
CA MET A 132 -7.31 -8.70 -1.24
C MET A 132 -6.53 -10.02 -1.33
N THR A 133 -6.64 -10.73 -2.46
CA THR A 133 -5.87 -11.97 -2.72
C THR A 133 -4.37 -11.76 -2.59
N GLU A 134 -3.91 -10.59 -3.04
CA GLU A 134 -2.51 -10.18 -2.93
C GLU A 134 -2.36 -8.99 -1.99
N LYS A 135 -1.40 -9.11 -1.06
CA LYS A 135 -1.13 -8.11 -0.01
C LYS A 135 -0.57 -6.79 -0.56
N GLU A 136 -0.10 -6.78 -1.81
CA GLU A 136 0.41 -5.60 -2.51
C GLU A 136 -0.36 -5.37 -3.81
N ASN A 137 -1.70 -5.52 -3.75
CA ASN A 137 -2.57 -5.27 -4.88
C ASN A 137 -2.69 -3.75 -5.13
N CYS A 138 -1.65 -3.20 -5.74
CA CYS A 138 -1.57 -1.80 -6.12
C CYS A 138 -2.22 -1.55 -7.48
N PRO A 139 -2.95 -0.44 -7.65
CA PRO A 139 -3.30 0.04 -8.98
C PRO A 139 -2.00 0.38 -9.71
N PHE A 140 -1.95 0.14 -11.03
CA PHE A 140 -0.83 0.54 -11.89
C PHE A 140 0.52 -0.17 -11.61
N GLY A 141 0.49 -1.28 -10.86
CA GLY A 141 1.67 -2.08 -10.49
C GLY A 141 2.17 -3.04 -11.58
N GLY A 142 2.03 -2.67 -12.87
CA GLY A 142 2.30 -3.56 -14.01
C GLY A 142 1.08 -4.36 -14.48
N GLN A 143 -0.08 -4.18 -13.83
CA GLN A 143 -1.37 -4.68 -14.28
C GLN A 143 -2.21 -3.55 -14.88
N SER A 144 -3.09 -3.89 -15.82
CA SER A 144 -4.07 -2.94 -16.37
C SER A 144 -5.06 -2.49 -15.29
N LEU A 145 -5.63 -1.29 -15.45
CA LEU A 145 -6.65 -0.80 -14.52
C LEU A 145 -7.89 -1.72 -14.46
N TRP A 146 -8.24 -2.38 -15.56
CA TRP A 146 -9.32 -3.37 -15.57
C TRP A 146 -8.99 -4.61 -14.74
N THR A 147 -7.77 -5.14 -14.87
CA THR A 147 -7.30 -6.26 -14.04
C THR A 147 -7.35 -5.90 -12.56
N PHE A 148 -6.99 -4.66 -12.21
CA PHE A 148 -7.14 -4.15 -10.85
C PHE A 148 -8.61 -4.18 -10.41
N PHE A 149 -9.56 -3.67 -11.21
CA PHE A 149 -10.99 -3.74 -10.85
C PHE A 149 -11.50 -5.17 -10.73
N GLN A 150 -11.05 -6.09 -11.59
CA GLN A 150 -11.41 -7.51 -11.50
C GLN A 150 -10.90 -8.18 -10.22
N SER A 151 -9.81 -7.68 -9.65
CA SER A 151 -9.28 -8.19 -8.38
C SER A 151 -10.11 -7.76 -7.17
N LEU A 152 -10.87 -6.66 -7.26
CA LEU A 152 -11.66 -6.12 -6.16
C LEU A 152 -12.85 -7.03 -5.81
N PRO A 153 -13.28 -7.05 -4.53
CA PRO A 153 -14.45 -7.83 -4.14
C PRO A 153 -15.70 -7.32 -4.85
N ARG A 154 -16.54 -8.27 -5.29
CA ARG A 154 -17.87 -7.96 -5.83
C ARG A 154 -18.72 -7.27 -4.76
N MET A 155 -19.56 -6.32 -5.17
CA MET A 155 -20.47 -5.63 -4.25
C MET A 155 -21.35 -6.63 -3.47
N SER A 156 -21.84 -7.68 -4.14
CA SER A 156 -22.62 -8.75 -3.51
C SER A 156 -21.88 -9.58 -2.46
N ALA A 157 -20.53 -9.53 -2.43
CA ALA A 157 -19.71 -10.24 -1.45
C ALA A 157 -19.40 -9.38 -0.20
N VAL A 158 -19.75 -8.10 -0.21
CA VAL A 158 -19.53 -7.18 0.92
C VAL A 158 -20.79 -7.15 1.77
N GLY A 159 -20.74 -7.74 2.97
CA GLY A 159 -21.86 -7.71 3.92
C GLY A 159 -21.91 -6.41 4.72
N ASP A 160 -22.99 -6.25 5.49
CA ASP A 160 -23.30 -5.07 6.32
C ASP A 160 -22.18 -4.72 7.32
N HIS A 161 -21.50 -5.76 7.82
CA HIS A 161 -20.39 -5.64 8.80
C HIS A 161 -19.04 -6.01 8.20
N SER A 162 -18.94 -6.09 6.87
CA SER A 162 -17.70 -6.43 6.20
C SER A 162 -16.80 -5.20 6.03
N LEU A 163 -15.49 -5.42 6.10
CA LEU A 163 -14.48 -4.38 5.89
C LEU A 163 -13.45 -4.85 4.86
N VAL A 164 -13.53 -4.30 3.64
CA VAL A 164 -12.54 -4.51 2.59
C VAL A 164 -11.23 -3.79 2.93
N ILE A 165 -10.15 -4.56 3.04
CA ILE A 165 -8.81 -4.09 3.41
C ILE A 165 -7.84 -4.43 2.28
N SER A 166 -7.08 -3.43 1.84
CA SER A 166 -5.98 -3.60 0.88
C SER A 166 -4.65 -3.15 1.48
N GLY A 167 -3.58 -3.82 1.07
CA GLY A 167 -2.22 -3.33 1.23
C GLY A 167 -1.74 -2.85 -0.13
N CYS A 168 -1.28 -1.61 -0.19
CA CYS A 168 -0.56 -1.14 -1.34
C CYS A 168 0.52 -0.16 -0.90
N LEU A 169 1.76 -0.59 -1.05
CA LEU A 169 2.91 0.21 -0.73
C LEU A 169 3.05 1.43 -1.65
N GLN A 170 2.61 1.39 -2.91
CA GLN A 170 2.80 2.50 -3.87
C GLN A 170 1.91 3.72 -3.59
N VAL A 171 2.34 4.59 -2.67
CA VAL A 171 1.59 5.80 -2.23
C VAL A 171 1.13 6.68 -3.38
N ALA A 172 2.00 6.97 -4.37
CA ALA A 172 1.65 7.83 -5.50
C ALA A 172 0.52 7.23 -6.35
N LYS A 173 0.57 5.91 -6.58
CA LYS A 173 -0.47 5.20 -7.32
C LYS A 173 -1.79 5.12 -6.56
N ASN A 174 -1.73 4.99 -5.22
CA ASN A 174 -2.90 5.10 -4.35
C ASN A 174 -3.56 6.49 -4.39
N LEU A 175 -2.78 7.55 -4.49
CA LEU A 175 -3.31 8.91 -4.64
C LEU A 175 -3.87 9.11 -6.06
N GLN A 176 -3.17 8.62 -7.08
CA GLN A 176 -3.65 8.69 -8.46
C GLN A 176 -4.99 7.97 -8.64
N ILE A 177 -5.15 6.75 -8.11
CA ILE A 177 -6.42 6.02 -8.22
C ILE A 177 -7.55 6.72 -7.44
N LYS A 178 -7.23 7.39 -6.31
CA LYS A 178 -8.21 8.15 -5.53
C LYS A 178 -8.85 9.26 -6.38
N GLU A 179 -8.05 9.95 -7.19
CA GLU A 179 -8.54 10.98 -8.11
C GLU A 179 -9.38 10.37 -9.24
N VAL A 180 -8.91 9.28 -9.84
CA VAL A 180 -9.63 8.53 -10.89
C VAL A 180 -11.00 8.04 -10.39
N LEU A 181 -11.08 7.64 -9.12
CA LEU A 181 -12.29 7.15 -8.46
C LEU A 181 -13.14 8.24 -7.80
N ARG A 182 -12.80 9.52 -8.01
CA ARG A 182 -13.50 10.70 -7.46
C ARG A 182 -13.67 10.63 -5.95
N HIS A 183 -12.55 10.40 -5.25
CA HIS A 183 -12.44 10.37 -3.80
C HIS A 183 -13.40 9.37 -3.12
N PRO A 184 -13.11 8.05 -3.18
CA PRO A 184 -13.82 7.06 -2.38
C PRO A 184 -13.71 7.36 -0.88
N GLN A 185 -14.67 6.86 -0.11
CA GLN A 185 -14.62 6.82 1.35
C GLN A 185 -13.59 5.78 1.83
N THR A 186 -12.32 6.12 1.72
CA THR A 186 -11.20 5.25 2.09
C THR A 186 -10.36 5.89 3.17
N HIS A 187 -10.06 5.11 4.20
CA HIS A 187 -9.12 5.44 5.25
C HIS A 187 -7.74 4.90 4.90
N TYR A 188 -6.73 5.76 4.97
CA TYR A 188 -5.35 5.38 4.70
C TYR A 188 -4.59 5.26 6.02
N ILE A 189 -4.03 4.06 6.26
CA ILE A 189 -3.11 3.83 7.37
C ILE A 189 -1.71 3.92 6.80
N VAL A 190 -1.05 5.05 7.04
CA VAL A 190 0.32 5.31 6.55
C VAL A 190 1.32 4.84 7.61
N MET A 191 2.01 3.74 7.33
CA MET A 191 3.02 3.20 8.23
C MET A 191 4.37 3.91 8.00
N THR A 192 4.91 4.46 9.08
CA THR A 192 6.25 5.06 9.14
C THR A 192 7.10 4.35 10.19
N ARG A 193 8.41 4.53 10.11
CA ARG A 193 9.39 4.01 11.06
C ARG A 193 10.50 5.04 11.21
N ASP A 194 11.22 5.00 12.32
CA ASP A 194 12.51 5.69 12.42
C ASP A 194 13.36 5.37 11.17
N TYR A 195 13.93 6.41 10.59
CA TYR A 195 14.54 6.32 9.29
C TYR A 195 15.79 5.42 9.31
N THR A 196 16.61 5.54 10.34
CA THR A 196 17.82 4.71 10.52
C THR A 196 17.43 3.25 10.70
N ASP A 197 16.40 2.98 11.50
CA ASP A 197 15.87 1.63 11.68
C ASP A 197 15.28 1.04 10.39
N MET A 198 14.61 1.86 9.57
CA MET A 198 14.08 1.45 8.28
C MET A 198 15.21 1.06 7.32
N LEU A 199 16.27 1.88 7.22
CA LEU A 199 17.44 1.59 6.39
C LEU A 199 18.16 0.32 6.86
N TRP A 200 18.33 0.17 8.17
CA TRP A 200 18.89 -1.05 8.75
C TRP A 200 18.05 -2.28 8.40
N ALA A 201 16.72 -2.20 8.51
CA ALA A 201 15.83 -3.30 8.13
C ALA A 201 15.84 -3.59 6.61
N ALA A 202 16.01 -2.56 5.78
CA ALA A 202 16.16 -2.70 4.34
C ALA A 202 17.46 -3.42 3.97
N TYR A 203 18.59 -3.00 4.55
CA TYR A 203 19.90 -3.63 4.41
C TYR A 203 19.86 -5.12 4.77
N ASN A 204 19.20 -5.46 5.88
CA ASN A 204 19.08 -6.85 6.32
C ASN A 204 18.08 -7.69 5.50
N PHE A 205 17.31 -7.10 4.59
CA PHE A 205 16.29 -7.83 3.83
C PHE A 205 16.64 -7.97 2.35
N TRP A 206 17.06 -6.88 1.71
CA TRP A 206 17.34 -6.89 0.27
C TRP A 206 18.80 -7.19 0.00
N CYS A 207 19.01 -8.06 -0.99
CA CYS A 207 20.30 -8.32 -1.57
C CYS A 207 20.61 -7.28 -2.64
N LYS A 208 21.85 -6.80 -2.64
CA LYS A 208 22.35 -5.79 -3.56
C LYS A 208 23.66 -6.27 -4.16
N PRO A 209 23.70 -6.59 -5.47
CA PRO A 209 24.91 -7.08 -6.13
C PRO A 209 26.14 -6.20 -5.88
N GLU A 210 25.90 -4.91 -5.66
CA GLU A 210 26.93 -3.90 -5.51
C GLU A 210 27.76 -4.04 -4.23
N TYR A 211 27.23 -4.68 -3.18
CA TYR A 211 27.98 -5.00 -1.95
C TYR A 211 27.82 -6.44 -1.45
N ASP A 212 26.89 -7.20 -2.03
CA ASP A 212 26.68 -8.64 -1.78
C ASP A 212 27.28 -9.54 -2.88
N GLY A 213 27.75 -8.94 -3.98
CA GLY A 213 28.28 -9.64 -5.15
C GLY A 213 27.21 -10.39 -5.95
N ASP A 214 27.66 -11.22 -6.89
CA ASP A 214 26.79 -11.91 -7.86
C ASP A 214 25.94 -13.04 -7.24
N THR A 215 26.05 -13.27 -5.93
CA THR A 215 25.27 -14.30 -5.21
C THR A 215 23.82 -13.90 -4.92
N CYS A 216 23.44 -12.66 -5.24
CA CYS A 216 22.05 -12.23 -5.13
C CYS A 216 21.13 -13.03 -6.06
N SER A 217 20.06 -13.58 -5.49
CA SER A 217 18.99 -14.18 -6.28
C SER A 217 18.37 -13.14 -7.22
N THR A 218 18.41 -13.41 -8.53
CA THR A 218 17.75 -12.58 -9.55
C THR A 218 16.22 -12.65 -9.48
N ALA A 219 15.67 -13.66 -8.79
CA ALA A 219 14.23 -13.84 -8.63
C ALA A 219 13.69 -13.00 -7.47
N THR A 220 14.29 -13.12 -6.27
CA THR A 220 13.73 -12.51 -5.05
C THR A 220 14.47 -11.25 -4.62
N TYR A 221 15.76 -11.13 -4.94
CA TYR A 221 16.65 -10.11 -4.38
C TYR A 221 16.61 -10.08 -2.85
N TRP A 222 16.42 -11.24 -2.22
CA TRP A 222 16.45 -11.36 -0.76
C TRP A 222 17.83 -11.78 -0.30
N THR A 223 18.22 -11.30 0.88
CA THR A 223 19.45 -11.72 1.52
C THR A 223 19.34 -13.17 1.99
N ASP A 224 20.27 -14.00 1.53
CA ASP A 224 20.59 -15.29 2.16
C ASP A 224 21.60 -15.11 3.32
N PRO A 225 21.26 -15.46 4.57
CA PRO A 225 22.18 -15.42 5.70
C PRO A 225 23.42 -16.31 5.56
N ALA A 226 23.37 -17.36 4.72
CA ALA A 226 24.50 -18.24 4.46
C ALA A 226 25.53 -17.62 3.50
N LEU A 227 25.10 -16.68 2.65
CA LEU A 227 25.94 -16.08 1.60
C LEU A 227 26.32 -14.63 1.91
N HIS A 228 25.38 -13.85 2.44
CA HIS A 228 25.56 -12.41 2.64
C HIS A 228 25.85 -12.11 4.11
N LYS A 229 27.06 -11.64 4.37
CA LYS A 229 27.48 -11.21 5.71
C LYS A 229 26.84 -9.86 6.01
N ARG A 230 26.00 -9.82 7.05
CA ARG A 230 25.33 -8.62 7.55
C ARG A 230 25.83 -8.31 8.95
N SER A 231 26.33 -7.09 9.18
CA SER A 231 26.70 -6.63 10.52
C SER A 231 26.50 -5.12 10.69
N PRO A 232 26.34 -4.63 11.94
CA PRO A 232 26.27 -3.20 12.21
C PRO A 232 27.49 -2.42 11.72
N GLU A 233 28.68 -3.02 11.80
CA GLU A 233 29.94 -2.42 11.35
C GLU A 233 29.95 -2.24 9.83
N VAL A 234 29.60 -3.29 9.06
CA VAL A 234 29.53 -3.20 7.59
C VAL A 234 28.47 -2.19 7.16
N PHE A 235 27.31 -2.17 7.81
CA PHE A 235 26.28 -1.17 7.52
C PHE A 235 26.78 0.25 7.80
N HIS A 236 27.48 0.47 8.92
CA HIS A 236 28.04 1.76 9.25
C HIS A 236 29.09 2.22 8.23
N GLU A 237 29.99 1.34 7.80
CA GLU A 237 30.98 1.60 6.76
C GLU A 237 30.32 2.00 5.44
N LEU A 238 29.27 1.29 5.03
CA LEU A 238 28.52 1.63 3.81
C LEU A 238 27.83 3.00 3.93
N VAL A 239 27.25 3.34 5.08
CA VAL A 239 26.65 4.66 5.33
C VAL A 239 27.71 5.77 5.30
N GLN A 240 28.90 5.54 5.85
CA GLN A 240 30.00 6.50 5.80
C GLN A 240 30.53 6.69 4.38
N ALA A 241 30.72 5.60 3.64
CA ALA A 241 31.19 5.63 2.25
C ALA A 241 30.19 6.36 1.35
N ASP A 242 28.89 6.14 1.57
CA ASP A 242 27.81 6.83 0.88
C ASP A 242 27.83 8.34 1.13
N LYS A 243 27.98 8.76 2.40
CA LYS A 243 28.07 10.16 2.80
C LYS A 243 29.22 10.91 2.12
N ASN A 244 30.34 10.23 1.89
CA ASN A 244 31.56 10.83 1.36
C ASN A 244 31.58 10.91 -0.17
N GLN A 245 30.49 10.54 -0.87
CA GLN A 245 30.41 10.55 -2.35
C GLN A 245 31.62 9.88 -3.01
N THR A 246 32.15 8.82 -2.40
CA THR A 246 33.41 8.22 -2.85
C THR A 246 33.17 7.58 -4.22
N GLU A 247 33.82 8.09 -5.27
CA GLU A 247 33.68 7.56 -6.63
C GLU A 247 33.96 6.05 -6.67
N GLY A 248 33.10 5.30 -7.36
CA GLY A 248 33.18 3.84 -7.45
C GLY A 248 32.51 3.09 -6.30
N VAL A 249 32.06 3.77 -5.24
CA VAL A 249 31.18 3.18 -4.22
C VAL A 249 29.75 3.33 -4.69
N VAL A 250 29.04 2.22 -4.83
CA VAL A 250 27.61 2.26 -5.12
C VAL A 250 26.91 2.82 -3.90
N HIS A 251 26.27 3.97 -4.09
CA HIS A 251 25.52 4.72 -3.10
C HIS A 251 24.19 4.05 -2.75
N PRO A 252 24.15 3.10 -1.79
CA PRO A 252 22.94 2.34 -1.53
C PRO A 252 22.00 3.13 -0.62
N PHE A 253 22.47 4.28 -0.08
CA PHE A 253 21.82 5.06 0.96
C PHE A 253 21.61 6.54 0.58
N TRP A 254 22.32 7.04 -0.45
CA TRP A 254 22.16 8.42 -0.94
C TRP A 254 20.78 8.61 -1.60
N PHE A 255 20.36 7.65 -2.42
CA PHE A 255 19.05 7.69 -3.05
C PHE A 255 17.89 7.49 -2.10
N PRO A 256 17.95 6.67 -1.02
CA PRO A 256 16.80 6.56 -0.15
C PRO A 256 16.52 7.78 0.73
N MET A 257 17.40 8.78 0.81
CA MET A 257 17.13 10.02 1.56
C MET A 257 16.31 11.03 0.73
N GLU A 258 16.56 11.12 -0.58
CA GLU A 258 15.80 11.97 -1.51
C GLU A 258 14.64 11.21 -2.20
N LYS A 259 14.80 9.89 -2.35
CA LYS A 259 13.89 8.95 -3.00
C LYS A 259 13.95 7.57 -2.30
N PRO A 260 13.46 7.42 -1.05
CA PRO A 260 13.43 6.16 -0.26
C PRO A 260 12.92 4.92 -1.00
N CYS A 261 12.29 5.16 -2.13
CA CYS A 261 11.54 4.25 -2.95
C CYS A 261 12.27 3.72 -4.20
N VAL A 262 13.44 4.26 -4.57
CA VAL A 262 14.16 3.86 -5.81
C VAL A 262 14.92 2.55 -5.62
N ASN A 263 15.46 2.31 -4.42
CA ASN A 263 16.26 1.11 -4.15
C ASN A 263 15.43 -0.17 -3.97
N ALA A 264 14.10 -0.07 -3.87
CA ALA A 264 13.19 -1.20 -3.93
C ALA A 264 12.80 -1.52 -5.39
N LYS A 265 13.74 -1.54 -6.34
CA LYS A 265 13.52 -1.95 -7.75
C LYS A 265 12.35 -1.21 -8.44
N ASN A 266 12.45 0.13 -8.56
CA ASN A 266 11.43 0.99 -9.17
C ASN A 266 10.05 1.05 -8.48
N TYR A 267 9.88 0.47 -7.28
CA TYR A 267 8.56 0.46 -6.62
C TYR A 267 7.95 1.86 -6.40
N TYR A 268 8.73 2.94 -6.31
CA TYR A 268 8.14 4.27 -6.19
C TYR A 268 9.00 5.44 -6.70
N SER A 269 9.38 5.41 -7.97
CA SER A 269 10.07 6.54 -8.62
C SER A 269 9.28 7.87 -8.62
N GLY A 270 8.00 7.92 -8.18
CA GLY A 270 7.13 9.11 -8.25
C GLY A 270 6.59 9.72 -6.94
N VAL A 271 6.96 9.23 -5.75
CA VAL A 271 6.26 9.63 -4.50
C VAL A 271 6.71 10.96 -3.89
N TYR A 272 7.98 11.34 -4.05
CA TYR A 272 8.53 12.47 -3.28
C TYR A 272 8.11 13.85 -3.80
N THR A 273 7.82 13.99 -5.09
CA THR A 273 7.33 15.25 -5.67
C THR A 273 5.97 15.62 -5.07
N HIS A 274 5.09 14.64 -4.86
CA HIS A 274 3.70 14.88 -4.49
C HIS A 274 3.47 15.08 -2.99
N LEU A 275 4.22 14.39 -2.11
CA LEU A 275 4.13 14.62 -0.67
C LEU A 275 4.67 16.01 -0.28
N ARG A 276 5.66 16.53 -1.01
CA ARG A 276 6.16 17.90 -0.84
C ARG A 276 5.09 18.94 -1.20
N GLU A 277 4.34 18.72 -2.27
CA GLU A 277 3.21 19.59 -2.68
C GLU A 277 2.05 19.56 -1.67
N LEU A 278 1.70 18.40 -1.13
CA LEU A 278 0.64 18.27 -0.11
C LEU A 278 1.01 18.94 1.23
N THR A 279 2.29 19.05 1.54
CA THR A 279 2.78 19.75 2.74
C THR A 279 2.86 21.26 2.53
N LEU A 280 3.07 21.71 1.28
CA LEU A 280 3.14 23.12 0.92
C LEU A 280 1.77 23.77 0.72
N HIS A 281 0.71 22.99 0.42
CA HIS A 281 -0.65 23.52 0.28
C HIS A 281 -1.47 23.58 1.59
N ASN A 282 -0.92 23.08 2.71
CA ASN A 282 -1.57 23.09 4.02
C ASN A 282 -0.91 24.06 5.03
N ASN A 283 -0.01 24.93 4.55
CA ASN A 283 0.52 26.10 5.28
C ASN A 283 0.25 27.36 4.46
#